data_AF-A0A922IMA2-F1
#
_entry.id   AF-A0A922IMA2-F1
#
_cell.length_a   1.000
_cell.length_b   1.000
_cell.length_c   1.000
_cell.angle_alpha   90.00
_cell.angle_beta   90.00
_cell.angle_gamma   90.00
#
_symmetry.space_group_name_H-M   'P 1'
#
loop_
_entity.id
_entity.type
_entity.pdbx_description
1 polymer ?
#
loop_
_entity_poly.entity_id
_entity_poly.type
_entity_poly.pdbx_seq_one_letter_code
_entity_poly.pdbx_strand_id
1 'polypeptide(L)'
;MTSVIIQKLKKAQQQGKQDNRTIQRSVGRNISELEREEKDLEDLIRSAARQNDRGACAMLAQELTKIRALKSRNSRFADHMNIVQKKQTTSLYAAKYGESLEAAATTMKNFNKVMDKTKVPDQLKQFDREELKMDMSEDTLDTMLSSLCESEEEDVDEYITKILSEPQSHVPDVWPSVPDTTLEKSSSISRKFRDNIV
;
A
#
# COMPACT_ATOMS: atom_id res chain seq x y z
N MET A 1 3.00 19.00 -16.88
CA MET A 1 3.09 20.02 -15.80
C MET A 1 3.03 19.40 -14.40
N THR A 2 2.20 18.36 -14.18
CA THR A 2 2.05 17.60 -12.92
C THR A 2 3.36 17.01 -12.36
N SER A 3 4.18 16.37 -13.20
CA SER A 3 5.47 15.79 -12.78
C SER A 3 6.45 16.82 -12.17
N VAL A 4 6.49 18.06 -12.70
CA VAL A 4 7.39 19.13 -12.21
C VAL A 4 6.95 19.65 -10.85
N ILE A 5 5.65 19.75 -10.61
CA ILE A 5 5.08 20.20 -9.33
C ILE A 5 5.41 19.19 -8.23
N ILE A 6 5.22 17.90 -8.49
CA ILE A 6 5.54 16.84 -7.52
C ILE A 6 7.05 16.73 -7.28
N GLN A 7 7.89 16.95 -8.29
CA GLN A 7 9.34 17.05 -8.09
C GLN A 7 9.72 18.23 -7.18
N LYS A 8 9.13 19.42 -7.39
CA LYS A 8 9.35 20.58 -6.51
C LYS A 8 8.88 20.28 -5.08
N LEU A 9 7.72 19.63 -4.92
CA LEU A 9 7.14 19.24 -3.64
C LEU A 9 8.02 18.19 -2.91
N LYS A 10 8.59 17.24 -3.66
CA LYS A 10 9.58 16.27 -3.15
C LYS A 10 10.87 16.95 -2.70
N LYS A 11 11.40 17.90 -3.46
CA LYS A 11 12.59 18.68 -3.07
C LYS A 11 12.33 19.51 -1.82
N ALA A 12 11.20 20.22 -1.75
CA ALA A 12 10.79 20.97 -0.56
C ALA A 12 10.63 20.06 0.67
N GLN A 13 10.14 18.83 0.48
CA GLN A 13 10.01 17.84 1.54
C GLN A 13 11.36 17.27 2.01
N GLN A 14 12.32 17.08 1.11
CA GLN A 14 13.68 16.69 1.48
C GLN A 14 14.38 17.79 2.28
N GLN A 15 14.25 19.04 1.84
CA GLN A 15 14.78 20.18 2.58
C GLN A 15 14.14 20.29 3.97
N GLY A 16 12.81 20.24 4.05
CA GLY A 16 12.09 20.28 5.32
C GLY A 16 12.48 19.15 6.28
N LYS A 17 12.77 17.94 5.77
CA LYS A 17 13.30 16.84 6.59
C LYS A 17 14.69 17.15 7.16
N GLN A 18 15.58 17.75 6.37
CA GLN A 18 16.93 18.07 6.81
C GLN A 18 16.94 19.18 7.85
N ASP A 19 16.11 20.21 7.65
CA ASP A 19 15.92 21.31 8.59
C ASP A 19 15.29 20.79 9.89
N ASN A 20 14.24 19.96 9.79
CA ASN A 20 13.61 19.34 10.96
C ASN A 20 14.60 18.50 11.76
N ARG A 21 15.44 17.70 11.11
CA ARG A 21 16.49 16.92 11.80
C ARG A 21 17.49 17.81 12.54
N THR A 22 17.83 18.97 11.97
CA THR A 22 18.73 19.94 12.60
C THR A 22 18.06 20.60 13.81
N ILE A 23 16.81 21.03 13.66
CA ILE A 23 15.99 21.61 14.73
C ILE A 23 15.81 20.58 15.86
N GLN A 24 15.46 19.33 15.56
CA GLN A 24 15.28 18.29 16.57
C GLN A 24 16.54 18.03 17.39
N ARG A 25 17.72 18.02 16.77
CA ARG A 25 18.99 17.91 17.51
C ARG A 25 19.22 19.13 18.40
N SER A 26 18.90 20.33 17.91
CA SER A 26 19.01 21.55 18.73
C SER A 26 18.06 21.53 19.92
N VAL A 27 16.80 21.12 19.71
CA VAL A 27 15.81 20.98 20.78
C VAL A 27 16.24 19.90 21.77
N GLY A 28 16.79 18.79 21.29
CA GLY A 28 17.35 17.73 22.14
C GLY A 28 18.48 18.24 23.04
N ARG A 29 19.41 19.03 22.49
CA ARG A 29 20.45 19.70 23.30
C ARG A 29 19.85 20.62 24.36
N ASN A 30 18.89 21.47 23.96
CA ASN A 30 18.21 22.37 24.89
C ASN A 30 17.49 21.60 26.02
N ILE A 31 16.90 20.43 25.74
CA ILE A 31 16.27 19.59 26.77
C ILE A 31 17.33 19.10 27.76
N SER A 32 18.46 18.58 27.27
CA SER A 32 19.55 18.11 28.14
C SER A 32 20.22 19.23 28.94
N GLU A 33 20.29 20.44 28.38
CA GLU A 33 20.75 21.64 29.11
C GLU A 33 19.79 22.00 30.24
N LEU A 34 18.48 22.06 29.96
CA LEU A 34 17.45 22.31 30.97
C LEU A 34 17.40 21.23 32.06
N GLU A 35 17.71 19.97 31.74
CA GLU A 35 17.82 18.89 32.73
C GLU A 35 19.00 19.07 33.69
N ARG A 36 20.13 19.62 33.19
CA ARG A 36 21.28 19.96 34.04
C ARG A 36 20.94 21.14 34.94
N GLU A 37 20.36 22.20 34.38
CA GLU A 37 19.91 23.37 35.16
C GLU A 37 18.87 22.98 36.22
N GLU A 38 17.95 22.07 35.90
CA GLU A 38 16.98 21.52 36.86
C GLU A 38 17.69 20.85 38.03
N LYS A 39 18.68 20.01 37.77
CA LYS A 39 19.46 19.32 38.81
C LYS A 39 20.28 20.29 39.66
N ASP A 40 20.93 21.26 39.02
CA ASP A 40 21.73 22.28 39.71
C ASP A 40 20.85 23.13 40.64
N LEU A 41 19.64 23.49 40.19
CA LEU A 41 18.65 24.18 41.04
C LEU A 41 18.14 23.29 42.18
N GLU A 42 17.93 22.00 41.97
CA GLU A 42 17.55 21.07 43.05
C GLU A 42 18.62 20.99 44.14
N ASP A 43 19.89 20.97 43.76
CA ASP A 43 21.02 20.96 44.69
C ASP A 43 21.15 22.31 45.43
N LEU A 44 20.95 23.44 44.73
CA LEU A 44 20.89 24.78 45.33
C LEU A 44 19.75 24.91 46.34
N ILE A 45 18.54 24.42 46.00
CA ILE A 45 17.39 24.41 46.91
C ILE A 45 17.71 23.56 48.14
N ARG A 46 18.36 22.39 47.97
CA ARG A 46 18.77 21.54 49.10
C ARG A 46 19.78 22.25 50.01
N SER A 47 20.71 23.02 49.44
CA SER A 47 21.66 23.82 50.20
C SER A 47 20.97 24.97 50.95
N ALA A 48 20.12 25.75 50.29
CA ALA A 48 19.37 26.84 50.89
C ALA A 48 18.43 26.35 52.01
N ALA A 49 17.83 25.18 51.83
CA ALA A 49 16.99 24.54 52.85
C ALA A 49 17.80 24.17 54.11
N ARG A 50 19.05 23.71 53.97
CA ARG A 50 19.95 23.45 55.12
C ARG A 50 20.33 24.73 55.87
N GLN A 51 20.40 25.86 55.18
CA GLN A 51 20.66 27.18 55.75
C GLN A 51 19.40 27.83 56.36
N ASN A 52 18.24 27.16 56.25
CA ASN A 52 16.93 27.61 56.74
C ASN A 52 16.48 28.97 56.15
N ASP A 53 16.99 29.35 54.97
CA ASP A 53 16.56 30.54 54.24
C ASP A 53 15.30 30.24 53.41
N ARG A 54 14.14 30.58 53.97
CA ARG A 54 12.85 30.36 53.32
C ARG A 54 12.62 31.28 52.12
N GLY A 55 13.21 32.48 52.10
CA GLY A 55 13.04 33.43 51.01
C GLY A 55 13.75 32.95 49.75
N ALA A 56 15.01 32.55 49.88
CA ALA A 56 15.78 31.96 48.79
C ALA A 56 15.16 30.66 48.27
N CYS A 57 14.69 29.78 49.16
CA CYS A 57 14.01 28.55 48.76
C CYS A 57 12.76 28.80 47.92
N ALA A 58 11.93 29.78 48.29
CA ALA A 58 10.70 30.10 47.55
C ALA A 58 11.00 30.63 46.14
N MET A 59 11.99 31.51 46.00
CA MET A 59 12.42 32.04 44.71
C MET A 59 12.97 30.94 43.80
N LEU A 60 13.89 30.11 44.31
CA LEU A 60 14.50 29.01 43.56
C LEU A 60 13.46 27.94 43.18
N ALA A 61 12.50 27.64 44.05
CA ALA A 61 11.41 26.72 43.74
C ALA A 61 10.52 27.25 42.60
N GLN A 62 10.26 28.57 42.56
CA GLN A 62 9.53 29.16 41.45
C GLN A 62 10.30 29.02 40.14
N GLU A 63 11.61 29.22 40.15
CA GLU A 63 12.47 29.01 38.98
C GLU A 63 12.47 27.55 38.52
N LEU A 64 12.57 26.60 39.45
CA LEU A 64 12.45 25.17 39.17
C LEU A 64 11.15 24.82 38.44
N THR A 65 10.02 25.38 38.86
CA THR A 65 8.73 25.13 38.17
C THR A 65 8.70 25.69 36.74
N LYS A 66 9.36 26.83 36.50
CA LYS A 66 9.49 27.41 35.15
C LYS A 66 10.35 26.52 34.26
N ILE A 67 11.50 26.02 34.75
CA ILE A 67 12.36 25.11 33.99
C ILE A 67 11.61 23.81 33.66
N ARG A 68 10.90 23.22 34.61
CA ARG A 68 10.08 22.02 34.36
C ARG A 68 9.00 22.26 33.29
N ALA A 69 8.33 23.41 33.34
CA ALA A 69 7.37 23.80 32.32
C ALA A 69 8.02 23.99 30.94
N LEU A 70 9.19 24.62 30.87
CA LEU A 70 9.97 24.81 29.65
C LEU A 70 10.46 23.48 29.07
N LYS A 71 10.95 22.54 29.91
CA LYS A 71 11.33 21.19 29.49
C LYS A 71 10.14 20.44 28.88
N SER A 72 9.01 20.45 29.57
CA SER A 72 7.76 19.83 29.07
C SER A 72 7.31 20.46 27.74
N ARG A 73 7.39 21.79 27.61
CA ARG A 73 7.08 22.50 26.37
C ARG A 73 8.03 22.12 25.23
N ASN A 74 9.34 22.02 25.49
CA ASN A 74 10.33 21.63 24.49
C ASN A 74 10.15 20.17 24.04
N SER A 75 9.81 19.26 24.95
CA SER A 75 9.46 17.88 24.62
C SER A 75 8.23 17.82 23.70
N ARG A 76 7.16 18.54 24.07
CA ARG A 76 5.96 18.65 23.22
C ARG A 76 6.25 19.27 21.86
N PHE A 77 7.15 20.25 21.81
CA PHE A 77 7.58 20.86 20.55
C PHE A 77 8.34 19.87 19.66
N ALA A 78 9.22 19.04 20.23
CA ALA A 78 9.90 17.96 19.51
C ALA A 78 8.90 16.95 18.91
N ASP A 79 7.89 16.54 19.69
CA ASP A 79 6.81 15.67 19.23
C ASP A 79 5.98 16.32 18.12
N HIS A 80 5.65 17.60 18.27
CA HIS A 80 4.95 18.35 17.24
C HIS A 80 5.73 18.39 15.92
N MET A 81 7.06 18.55 15.97
CA MET A 81 7.89 18.50 14.76
C MET A 81 7.88 17.11 14.08
N ASN A 82 7.85 16.03 14.87
CA ASN A 82 7.68 14.68 14.34
C ASN A 82 6.33 14.51 13.63
N ILE A 83 5.25 15.05 14.23
CA ILE A 83 3.91 15.01 13.64
C ILE A 83 3.87 15.81 12.33
N VAL A 84 4.44 17.03 12.31
CA VAL A 84 4.50 17.86 11.10
C VAL A 84 5.25 17.14 9.98
N GLN A 85 6.39 16.50 10.29
CA GLN A 85 7.14 15.71 9.31
C GLN A 85 6.30 14.55 8.75
N LYS A 86 5.58 13.81 9.62
CA LYS A 86 4.67 12.74 9.19
C LYS A 86 3.55 13.27 8.31
N LYS A 87 2.91 14.38 8.68
CA LYS A 87 1.89 15.04 7.86
C LYS A 87 2.43 15.44 6.49
N GLN A 88 3.66 15.98 6.43
CA GLN A 88 4.31 16.33 5.17
C GLN A 88 4.58 15.09 4.29
N THR A 89 4.98 13.96 4.89
CA THR A 89 5.11 12.69 4.14
C THR A 89 3.76 12.22 3.61
N THR A 90 2.71 12.23 4.43
CA THR A 90 1.35 11.82 4.02
C THR A 90 0.82 12.71 2.91
N SER A 91 1.01 14.03 2.98
CA SER A 91 0.61 14.96 1.94
C SER A 91 1.31 14.67 0.60
N LEU A 92 2.59 14.32 0.62
CA LEU A 92 3.31 13.92 -0.59
C LEU A 92 2.79 12.60 -1.18
N TYR A 93 2.44 11.63 -0.35
CA TYR A 93 1.80 10.40 -0.82
C TYR A 93 0.42 10.68 -1.42
N ALA A 94 -0.39 11.53 -0.78
CA ALA A 94 -1.68 11.95 -1.30
C ALA A 94 -1.56 12.63 -2.67
N ALA A 95 -0.55 13.51 -2.86
CA ALA A 95 -0.30 14.15 -4.15
C ALA A 95 0.09 13.14 -5.25
N LYS A 96 0.94 12.15 -4.95
CA LYS A 96 1.29 11.08 -5.89
C LYS A 96 0.11 10.16 -6.22
N TYR A 97 -0.70 9.84 -5.21
CA TYR A 97 -1.90 9.05 -5.41
C TYR A 97 -2.89 9.78 -6.33
N GLY A 98 -3.09 11.08 -6.12
CA GLY A 98 -3.87 11.93 -7.02
C GLY A 98 -3.36 11.90 -8.47
N GLU A 99 -2.04 11.96 -8.68
CA GLU A 99 -1.44 11.85 -10.02
C GLU A 99 -1.72 10.47 -10.67
N SER A 100 -1.61 9.38 -9.90
CA SER A 100 -1.92 8.04 -10.42
C SER A 100 -3.41 7.88 -10.77
N LEU A 101 -4.30 8.46 -9.96
CA LEU A 101 -5.72 8.48 -10.24
C LEU A 101 -6.04 9.34 -11.47
N GLU A 102 -5.37 10.48 -11.65
CA GLU A 102 -5.53 11.32 -12.83
C GLU A 102 -5.09 10.58 -14.10
N ALA A 103 -3.98 9.85 -14.04
CA ALA A 103 -3.51 9.01 -15.15
C ALA A 103 -4.47 7.86 -15.46
N ALA A 104 -4.98 7.17 -14.43
CA ALA A 104 -6.01 6.13 -14.58
C ALA A 104 -7.30 6.70 -15.17
N ALA A 105 -7.78 7.84 -14.68
CA ALA A 105 -8.97 8.52 -15.19
C ALA A 105 -8.81 8.96 -16.65
N THR A 106 -7.63 9.47 -17.02
CA THR A 106 -7.32 9.84 -18.40
C THR A 106 -7.31 8.61 -19.32
N THR A 107 -6.71 7.50 -18.86
CA THR A 107 -6.70 6.23 -19.60
C THR A 107 -8.10 5.68 -19.77
N MET A 108 -8.91 5.68 -18.72
CA MET A 108 -10.30 5.26 -18.74
C MET A 108 -11.16 6.14 -19.65
N LYS A 109 -10.94 7.46 -19.65
CA LYS A 109 -11.59 8.40 -20.58
C LYS A 109 -11.23 8.11 -22.04
N ASN A 110 -9.96 7.79 -22.31
CA ASN A 110 -9.52 7.43 -23.66
C ASN A 110 -10.09 6.07 -24.08
N PHE A 111 -10.11 5.09 -23.18
CA PHE A 111 -10.72 3.79 -23.41
C PHE A 111 -12.22 3.91 -23.71
N ASN A 112 -12.95 4.70 -22.94
CA ASN A 112 -14.37 4.97 -23.15
C ASN A 112 -14.63 5.59 -24.55
N LYS A 113 -13.83 6.59 -24.96
CA LYS A 113 -13.91 7.19 -26.30
C LYS A 113 -13.59 6.23 -27.46
N VAL A 114 -12.76 5.21 -27.22
CA VAL A 114 -12.45 4.18 -28.22
C VAL A 114 -13.57 3.14 -28.27
N MET A 115 -14.05 2.68 -27.11
CA MET A 115 -15.20 1.78 -27.00
C MET A 115 -16.43 2.30 -27.73
N ASP A 116 -16.79 3.58 -27.54
CA ASP A 116 -17.93 4.21 -28.24
C ASP A 116 -17.79 4.23 -29.77
N LYS A 117 -16.57 4.07 -30.31
CA LYS A 117 -16.29 4.12 -31.76
C LYS A 117 -15.99 2.75 -32.36
N THR A 118 -15.77 1.73 -31.53
CA THR A 118 -15.45 0.38 -31.98
C THR A 118 -16.69 -0.50 -31.98
N LYS A 119 -16.74 -1.43 -32.94
CA LYS A 119 -17.76 -2.48 -33.12
C LYS A 119 -17.86 -3.48 -31.95
N VAL A 120 -17.45 -3.13 -30.74
CA VAL A 120 -17.56 -3.99 -29.56
C VAL A 120 -19.00 -4.46 -29.32
N PRO A 121 -20.06 -3.62 -29.49
CA PRO A 121 -21.44 -4.11 -29.42
C PRO A 121 -21.80 -5.09 -30.53
N ASP A 122 -21.26 -4.90 -31.74
CA ASP A 122 -21.52 -5.79 -32.87
C ASP A 122 -20.74 -7.11 -32.74
N GLN A 123 -19.51 -7.05 -32.22
CA GLN A 123 -18.68 -8.22 -31.91
C GLN A 123 -19.26 -9.02 -30.75
N LEU A 124 -19.80 -8.37 -29.72
CA LEU A 124 -20.58 -9.03 -28.67
C LEU A 124 -21.84 -9.69 -29.25
N LYS A 125 -22.61 -8.99 -30.08
CA LYS A 125 -23.77 -9.61 -30.76
C LYS A 125 -23.40 -10.76 -31.69
N GLN A 126 -22.22 -10.70 -32.30
CA GLN A 126 -21.73 -11.76 -33.17
C GLN A 126 -21.21 -12.95 -32.37
N PHE A 127 -20.58 -12.69 -31.21
CA PHE A 127 -20.24 -13.69 -30.21
C PHE A 127 -21.49 -14.35 -29.65
N ASP A 128 -22.52 -13.60 -29.22
CA ASP A 128 -23.80 -14.16 -28.74
C ASP A 128 -24.47 -15.04 -29.82
N ARG A 129 -24.32 -14.67 -31.10
CA ARG A 129 -24.81 -15.47 -32.23
C ARG A 129 -23.98 -16.72 -32.50
N GLU A 130 -22.66 -16.65 -32.32
CA GLU A 130 -21.77 -17.80 -32.45
C GLU A 130 -21.89 -18.74 -31.26
N GLU A 131 -22.08 -18.22 -30.04
CA GLU A 131 -22.39 -18.97 -28.83
C GLU A 131 -23.72 -19.73 -28.99
N LEU A 132 -24.78 -19.06 -29.45
CA LEU A 132 -26.06 -19.73 -29.71
C LEU A 132 -25.97 -20.77 -30.84
N LYS A 133 -25.15 -20.54 -31.86
CA LYS A 133 -24.86 -21.55 -32.89
C LYS A 133 -24.02 -22.70 -32.36
N MET A 134 -23.11 -22.43 -31.43
CA MET A 134 -22.26 -23.43 -30.80
C MET A 134 -23.09 -24.32 -29.90
N ASP A 135 -23.97 -23.74 -29.09
CA ASP A 135 -24.94 -24.43 -28.23
C ASP A 135 -25.86 -25.34 -29.07
N MET A 136 -26.42 -24.81 -30.17
CA MET A 136 -27.17 -25.63 -31.13
C MET A 136 -26.32 -26.73 -31.78
N SER A 137 -25.04 -26.47 -32.05
CA SER A 137 -24.16 -27.47 -32.66
C SER A 137 -23.76 -28.56 -31.67
N GLU A 138 -23.60 -28.21 -30.39
CA GLU A 138 -23.34 -29.13 -29.29
C GLU A 138 -24.56 -30.02 -29.05
N ASP A 139 -25.78 -29.46 -29.02
CA ASP A 139 -27.02 -30.25 -28.98
C ASP A 139 -27.16 -31.19 -30.18
N THR A 140 -26.82 -30.73 -31.40
CA THR A 140 -26.88 -31.60 -32.59
C THR A 140 -25.77 -32.65 -32.60
N LEU A 141 -24.58 -32.33 -32.09
CA LEU A 141 -23.48 -33.28 -31.95
C LEU A 141 -23.78 -34.32 -30.88
N ASP A 142 -24.36 -33.90 -29.75
CA ASP A 142 -24.78 -34.80 -28.67
C ASP A 142 -25.94 -35.70 -29.11
N THR A 143 -26.87 -35.19 -29.92
CA THR A 143 -27.92 -36.00 -30.55
C THR A 143 -27.33 -37.02 -31.55
N MET A 144 -26.36 -36.62 -32.36
CA MET A 144 -25.69 -37.53 -33.30
C MET A 144 -24.78 -38.54 -32.59
N LEU A 145 -24.11 -38.14 -31.51
CA LEU A 145 -23.26 -38.99 -30.69
C LEU A 145 -24.11 -39.96 -29.88
N SER A 146 -25.22 -39.54 -29.30
CA SER A 146 -26.19 -40.41 -28.64
C SER A 146 -26.74 -41.46 -29.61
N SER A 147 -27.07 -41.06 -30.84
CA SER A 147 -27.49 -41.99 -31.89
C SER A 147 -26.39 -42.96 -32.36
N LEU A 148 -25.12 -42.64 -32.12
CA LEU A 148 -23.96 -43.49 -32.46
C LEU A 148 -23.53 -44.37 -31.27
N CYS A 149 -23.72 -43.89 -30.04
CA CYS A 149 -23.38 -44.58 -28.79
C CYS A 149 -24.48 -45.52 -28.27
N GLU A 150 -25.72 -45.42 -28.76
CA GLU A 150 -26.77 -46.43 -28.53
C GLU A 150 -26.39 -47.85 -29.00
N SER A 151 -25.25 -48.04 -29.67
CA SER A 151 -24.73 -49.36 -30.05
C SER A 151 -23.76 -50.03 -29.07
N GLU A 152 -23.34 -49.39 -27.97
CA GLU A 152 -22.30 -49.93 -27.05
C GLU A 152 -22.66 -49.83 -25.54
N GLU A 153 -23.94 -49.94 -25.17
CA GLU A 153 -24.40 -49.74 -23.78
C GLU A 153 -24.15 -50.93 -22.82
N GLU A 154 -23.48 -52.01 -23.25
CA GLU A 154 -23.34 -53.23 -22.43
C GLU A 154 -22.14 -53.23 -21.46
N ASP A 155 -21.20 -52.28 -21.55
CA ASP A 155 -19.92 -52.34 -20.83
C ASP A 155 -19.73 -51.28 -19.71
N VAL A 156 -20.69 -50.37 -19.51
CA VAL A 156 -20.55 -49.22 -18.59
C VAL A 156 -20.62 -49.64 -17.12
N ASP A 157 -21.51 -50.57 -16.78
CA ASP A 157 -21.69 -51.05 -15.40
C ASP A 157 -20.47 -51.82 -14.89
N GLU A 158 -19.80 -52.58 -15.76
CA GLU A 158 -18.57 -53.30 -15.42
C GLU A 158 -17.42 -52.32 -15.11
N TYR A 159 -17.32 -51.23 -15.87
CA TYR A 159 -16.31 -50.19 -15.66
C TYR A 159 -16.56 -49.39 -14.36
N ILE A 160 -17.81 -49.05 -14.05
CA ILE A 160 -18.18 -48.40 -12.79
C ILE A 160 -17.81 -49.28 -11.60
N THR A 161 -18.09 -50.58 -11.69
CA THR A 161 -17.74 -51.55 -10.64
C THR A 161 -16.22 -51.65 -10.43
N LYS A 162 -15.45 -51.51 -11.50
CA LYS A 162 -13.97 -51.48 -11.45
C LYS A 162 -13.43 -50.23 -10.77
N ILE A 163 -13.98 -49.04 -11.05
CA ILE A 163 -13.56 -47.79 -10.38
C ILE A 163 -13.92 -47.82 -8.89
N LEU A 164 -15.11 -48.32 -8.55
CA LEU A 164 -15.58 -48.38 -7.16
C LEU A 164 -14.82 -49.40 -6.30
N SER A 165 -14.17 -50.39 -6.94
CA SER A 165 -13.36 -51.41 -6.25
C SER A 165 -11.88 -51.04 -6.12
N GLU A 166 -11.42 -49.97 -6.77
CA GLU A 166 -10.05 -49.47 -6.63
C GLU A 166 -9.94 -48.58 -5.37
N PRO A 167 -9.20 -49.00 -4.33
CA PRO A 167 -9.13 -48.23 -3.08
C PRO A 167 -8.39 -46.91 -3.32
N GLN A 168 -9.02 -45.79 -2.95
CA GLN A 168 -8.42 -44.45 -2.90
C GLN A 168 -7.25 -44.41 -1.91
N SER A 169 -6.09 -44.87 -2.35
CA SER A 169 -4.85 -44.70 -1.60
C SER A 169 -4.11 -43.47 -2.13
N HIS A 170 -4.04 -42.47 -1.25
CA HIS A 170 -3.09 -41.36 -1.24
C HIS A 170 -3.42 -40.12 -2.09
N VAL A 171 -4.30 -39.26 -1.55
CA VAL A 171 -4.10 -37.81 -1.69
C VAL A 171 -3.11 -37.40 -0.58
N PRO A 172 -1.87 -37.00 -0.89
CA PRO A 172 -0.98 -36.44 0.13
C PRO A 172 -1.59 -35.14 0.67
N ASP A 173 -1.64 -35.02 1.99
CA ASP A 173 -2.13 -33.85 2.75
C ASP A 173 -1.26 -32.58 2.61
N VAL A 174 -0.38 -32.56 1.60
CA VAL A 174 0.48 -31.43 1.27
C VAL A 174 -0.04 -30.86 -0.04
N TRP A 175 -0.76 -29.74 0.06
CA TRP A 175 -1.01 -28.89 -1.10
C TRP A 175 0.33 -28.59 -1.78
N PRO A 176 0.49 -28.86 -3.08
CA PRO A 176 1.71 -28.45 -3.77
C PRO A 176 1.82 -26.94 -3.63
N SER A 177 2.88 -26.50 -2.96
CA SER A 177 3.20 -25.09 -2.81
C SER A 177 3.19 -24.47 -4.19
N VAL A 178 2.38 -23.42 -4.36
CA VAL A 178 2.30 -22.65 -5.59
C VAL A 178 3.72 -22.28 -5.98
N PRO A 179 4.19 -22.63 -7.20
CA PRO A 179 5.55 -22.32 -7.58
C PRO A 179 5.78 -20.83 -7.42
N ASP A 180 6.85 -20.44 -6.74
CA ASP A 180 7.36 -19.07 -6.67
C ASP A 180 7.74 -18.64 -8.10
N THR A 181 6.72 -18.24 -8.86
CA THR A 181 6.91 -17.54 -10.11
C THR A 181 7.45 -16.16 -9.74
N THR A 182 8.77 -16.06 -9.72
CA THR A 182 9.42 -14.77 -9.87
C THR A 182 8.94 -14.22 -11.21
N LEU A 183 8.04 -13.24 -11.15
CA LEU A 183 7.57 -12.52 -12.32
C LEU A 183 8.79 -11.92 -13.02
N GLU A 184 9.29 -12.61 -14.03
CA GLU A 184 10.30 -12.06 -14.91
C GLU A 184 9.75 -10.77 -15.50
N LYS A 185 10.54 -9.71 -15.34
CA LYS A 185 10.29 -8.37 -15.88
C LYS A 185 9.85 -8.50 -17.35
N SER A 186 8.58 -8.24 -17.64
CA SER A 186 8.02 -8.21 -18.99
C SER A 186 8.54 -7.00 -19.78
N SER A 187 9.84 -6.98 -20.07
CA SER A 187 10.49 -5.98 -20.91
C SER A 187 10.36 -6.28 -22.41
N SER A 188 9.80 -7.43 -22.77
CA SER A 188 9.74 -7.91 -24.17
C SER A 188 8.39 -7.68 -24.86
N ILE A 189 7.29 -7.49 -24.13
CA ILE A 189 5.96 -7.24 -24.72
C ILE A 189 5.82 -5.77 -25.18
N SER A 190 6.54 -4.83 -24.56
CA SER A 190 6.45 -3.40 -24.88
C SER A 190 7.03 -3.00 -26.25
N ARG A 191 7.88 -3.83 -26.89
CA ARG A 191 8.43 -3.49 -28.21
C ARG A 191 7.47 -3.82 -29.35
N LYS A 192 6.82 -4.99 -29.31
CA LYS A 192 5.92 -5.42 -30.40
C LYS A 192 4.66 -4.56 -30.54
N PHE A 193 4.22 -3.91 -29.46
CA PHE A 193 3.07 -2.99 -29.53
C PHE A 193 3.44 -1.62 -30.13
N ARG A 194 4.72 -1.22 -30.08
CA ARG A 194 5.19 0.07 -30.60
C ARG A 194 5.39 0.04 -32.12
N ASP A 195 5.72 -1.13 -32.69
CA ASP A 195 5.98 -1.27 -34.13
C ASP A 195 4.70 -1.48 -34.97
N ASN A 196 3.54 -1.70 -34.33
CA ASN A 196 2.26 -1.89 -35.02
C ASN A 196 1.34 -0.65 -34.95
N ILE A 197 1.90 0.49 -34.52
CA ILE A 197 1.26 1.81 -34.57
C ILE A 197 2.25 2.78 -35.24
N VAL A 198 2.52 2.52 -36.53
CA VAL A 198 2.96 3.52 -37.52
C VAL A 198 2.22 3.23 -38.81
#